data_AF-A0A972DZM5-F1
#
_entry.id   AF-A0A972DZM5-F1
#
_cell.length_a   1.000
_cell.length_b   1.000
_cell.length_c   1.000
_cell.angle_alpha   90.00
_cell.angle_beta   90.00
_cell.angle_gamma   90.00
#
_symmetry.space_group_name_H-M   'P 1'
#
loop_
_entity.id
_entity.type
_entity.pdbx_description
1 polymer ?
#
loop_
_entity_poly.entity_id
_entity_poly.type
_entity_poly.pdbx_seq_one_letter_code
_entity_poly.pdbx_strand_id
1 'polypeptide(L)' 'MNQTDAEHKGRGDRAPVSLVTQDDWVQLYTSRILRAWFHQAAPLGLAYTYANWIRSDLAKAYGHPLTRAFIEETY' A
#
# COMPACT_ATOMS: atom_id res chain seq x y z
N MET A 1 -45.90 -10.97 -15.68
CA MET A 1 -46.12 -9.99 -14.60
C MET A 1 -45.38 -10.51 -13.38
N ASN A 2 -44.42 -9.87 -12.73
CA ASN A 2 -43.76 -8.57 -12.90
C ASN A 2 -42.40 -8.65 -12.16
N GLN A 3 -41.43 -7.95 -12.74
CA GLN A 3 -40.40 -7.10 -12.11
C GLN A 3 -39.38 -7.67 -11.10
N THR A 4 -38.14 -7.59 -11.58
CA THR A 4 -36.87 -7.19 -10.92
C THR A 4 -36.96 -6.58 -9.53
N ASP A 5 -36.12 -7.08 -8.62
CA ASP A 5 -35.52 -6.25 -7.57
C ASP A 5 -34.00 -6.36 -7.65
N ALA A 6 -33.36 -5.21 -7.56
CA ALA A 6 -31.94 -4.99 -7.74
C ALA A 6 -31.34 -4.72 -6.37
N GLU A 7 -30.33 -5.51 -5.96
CA GLU A 7 -29.41 -5.04 -4.91
C GLU A 7 -27.95 -5.23 -5.31
N HIS A 8 -27.43 -4.11 -5.80
CA HIS A 8 -26.03 -3.72 -5.74
C HIS A 8 -25.58 -3.66 -4.28
N LYS A 9 -24.76 -4.59 -3.79
CA LYS A 9 -23.81 -4.28 -2.69
C LYS A 9 -22.81 -5.39 -2.43
N GLY A 10 -21.55 -4.98 -2.36
CA GLY A 10 -20.41 -5.86 -2.08
C GLY A 10 -19.13 -5.46 -2.81
N ARG A 11 -19.03 -4.21 -3.29
CA ARG A 11 -17.73 -3.61 -3.62
C ARG A 11 -16.91 -3.66 -2.34
N GLY A 12 -15.88 -4.51 -2.35
CA GLY A 12 -15.17 -4.99 -1.18
C GLY A 12 -14.95 -3.91 -0.13
N ASP A 13 -15.44 -4.20 1.07
CA ASP A 13 -14.85 -3.73 2.31
C ASP A 13 -13.37 -4.11 2.29
N ARG A 14 -12.54 -3.24 1.70
CA ARG A 14 -11.18 -3.09 2.22
C ARG A 14 -11.37 -2.48 3.59
N ALA A 15 -11.61 -3.36 4.57
CA ALA A 15 -11.33 -3.03 5.95
C ALA A 15 -9.95 -2.33 5.96
N PRO A 16 -9.82 -1.14 6.54
CA PRO A 16 -8.51 -0.56 6.74
C PRO A 16 -7.73 -1.63 7.47
N VAL A 17 -6.66 -2.14 6.84
CA VAL A 17 -5.73 -3.01 7.54
C VAL A 17 -5.28 -2.19 8.71
N SER A 18 -5.80 -2.50 9.90
CA SER A 18 -5.32 -1.95 11.14
C SER A 18 -3.90 -2.45 11.24
N LEU A 19 -2.94 -1.64 10.77
CA LEU A 19 -1.54 -1.97 10.82
C LEU A 19 -1.16 -1.87 12.28
N VAL A 20 -1.17 -3.04 12.93
CA VAL A 20 -1.07 -3.19 14.38
C VAL A 20 0.29 -2.69 14.88
N THR A 21 1.32 -2.77 14.02
CA THR A 21 2.67 -2.36 14.35
C THR A 21 3.32 -1.52 13.24
N GLN A 22 4.38 -0.80 13.60
CA GLN A 22 5.24 -0.11 12.64
C GLN A 22 5.81 -1.07 11.60
N ASP A 23 6.18 -2.29 11.99
CA ASP A 23 6.77 -3.28 11.09
C ASP A 23 5.75 -3.75 10.04
N ASP A 24 4.50 -3.98 10.45
CA ASP A 24 3.42 -4.31 9.51
C ASP A 24 3.22 -3.19 8.49
N TRP A 25 3.25 -1.94 8.96
CA TRP A 25 3.11 -0.76 8.11
C TRP A 25 4.26 -0.65 7.10
N VAL A 26 5.50 -0.76 7.57
CA VAL A 26 6.69 -0.73 6.72
C VAL A 26 6.65 -1.85 5.69
N GLN A 27 6.28 -3.07 6.08
CA GLN A 27 6.20 -4.22 5.17
C GLN A 27 5.12 -4.02 4.09
N LEU A 28 3.94 -3.54 4.47
CA LEU A 28 2.84 -3.27 3.54
C LEU A 28 3.26 -2.25 2.49
N TYR A 29 3.75 -1.08 2.93
CA TYR A 29 4.05 0.02 2.03
C TYR A 29 5.31 -0.23 1.20
N THR A 30 6.29 -0.98 1.73
CA THR A 30 7.40 -1.48 0.91
C THR A 30 6.87 -2.32 -0.26
N SER A 31 5.96 -3.25 0.03
CA SER A 31 5.41 -4.15 -1.00
C SER A 31 4.61 -3.38 -2.06
N ARG A 32 3.81 -2.38 -1.65
CA ARG A 32 3.03 -1.52 -2.55
C ARG A 32 3.92 -0.67 -3.46
N ILE A 33 4.92 0.00 -2.90
CA ILE A 33 5.87 0.83 -3.65
C ILE A 33 6.64 -0.02 -4.67
N LEU A 34 7.18 -1.17 -4.23
CA LEU A 34 7.91 -2.05 -5.13
C LEU A 34 7.04 -2.56 -6.27
N ARG A 35 5.79 -2.94 -5.97
CA ARG A 35 4.82 -3.36 -7.00
C ARG A 35 4.54 -2.24 -8.00
N ALA A 36 4.27 -1.03 -7.53
CA ALA A 36 4.05 0.13 -8.40
C ALA A 36 5.28 0.40 -9.29
N TRP A 37 6.48 0.28 -8.73
CA TRP A 37 7.73 0.47 -9.46
C TRP A 37 7.95 -0.60 -10.53
N PHE A 38 7.72 -1.88 -10.22
CA PHE A 38 7.74 -2.97 -11.21
C PHE A 38 6.74 -2.76 -12.35
N HIS A 39 5.59 -2.12 -12.07
CA HIS A 39 4.60 -1.79 -13.10
C HIS A 39 4.98 -0.55 -13.94
N GLN A 40 5.75 0.40 -13.40
CA GLN A 40 6.05 1.69 -14.05
C GLN A 40 7.41 1.75 -14.78
N ALA A 41 8.45 1.06 -14.30
CA ALA A 41 9.80 1.22 -14.86
C ALA A 41 10.62 -0.06 -14.92
N ALA A 42 10.82 -0.52 -16.15
CA ALA A 42 11.96 -1.26 -16.69
C ALA A 42 12.22 -2.74 -16.28
N PRO A 43 12.64 -3.58 -17.25
CA PRO A 43 13.00 -5.00 -17.07
C PRO A 43 14.35 -5.24 -16.39
N LEU A 44 14.97 -4.20 -15.83
CA LEU A 44 16.22 -4.29 -15.08
C LEU A 44 15.86 -4.46 -13.62
N GLY A 45 15.86 -5.71 -13.15
CA GLY A 45 15.37 -6.12 -11.83
C GLY A 45 15.78 -5.17 -10.69
N LEU A 46 14.89 -5.02 -9.73
CA LEU A 46 15.09 -4.17 -8.56
C LEU A 46 16.30 -4.66 -7.75
N ALA A 47 17.37 -3.86 -7.67
CA ALA A 47 18.49 -4.19 -6.80
C ALA A 47 18.02 -4.22 -5.34
N TYR A 48 18.40 -5.27 -4.61
CA TYR A 48 18.05 -5.49 -3.20
C TYR A 48 18.32 -4.26 -2.31
N THR A 49 19.35 -3.48 -2.65
CA THR A 49 19.71 -2.22 -1.99
C THR A 49 18.55 -1.21 -1.94
N TYR A 50 17.76 -1.09 -3.01
CA TYR A 50 16.62 -0.16 -3.05
C TYR A 50 15.48 -0.60 -2.14
N ALA A 51 15.20 -1.90 -2.05
CA ALA A 51 14.19 -2.41 -1.12
C ALA A 51 14.54 -2.09 0.34
N ASN A 52 15.82 -2.18 0.70
CA ASN A 52 16.29 -1.84 2.05
C ASN A 52 16.24 -0.34 2.32
N TRP A 53 16.56 0.50 1.34
CA TRP A 53 16.42 1.96 1.48
C TRP A 53 14.96 2.36 1.68
N ILE A 54 14.04 1.80 0.88
CA ILE A 54 12.60 2.04 1.03
C ILE A 54 12.13 1.63 2.44
N ARG A 55 12.50 0.45 2.94
CA ARG A 55 12.14 0.03 4.30
C ARG A 55 12.67 1.00 5.36
N SER A 56 13.91 1.44 5.22
CA SER A 56 14.56 2.36 6.15
C SER A 56 13.87 3.72 6.18
N ASP A 57 13.47 4.23 5.02
CA ASP A 57 12.79 5.53 4.92
C ASP A 57 11.34 5.45 5.38
N LEU A 58 10.65 4.34 5.12
CA LEU A 58 9.31 4.08 5.66
C LEU A 58 9.34 3.99 7.20
N ALA A 59 10.35 3.34 7.79
CA ALA A 59 10.48 3.28 9.24
C ALA A 59 10.64 4.67 9.88
N LYS A 60 11.38 5.58 9.24
CA LYS A 60 11.46 6.99 9.66
C LYS A 60 10.13 7.71 9.49
N ALA A 61 9.47 7.51 8.33
CA ALA A 61 8.21 8.16 8.00
C ALA A 61 7.05 7.78 8.95
N TYR A 62 7.07 6.56 9.52
CA TYR A 62 6.04 6.10 10.45
C TYR A 62 5.85 7.04 11.66
N GLY A 63 6.95 7.65 12.14
CA GLY A 63 6.92 8.63 13.24
C GLY A 63 6.47 10.03 12.84
N HIS A 64 6.27 10.30 11.55
CA HIS A 64 5.88 11.61 11.02
C HIS A 64 4.45 11.57 10.45
N PRO A 65 3.43 12.07 11.17
CA PRO A 65 2.03 11.87 10.80
C PRO A 65 1.65 12.35 9.40
N LEU A 66 2.18 13.51 8.98
CA LEU A 66 1.90 14.05 7.65
C LEU A 66 2.54 13.20 6.54
N THR A 67 3.79 12.79 6.72
CA THR A 67 4.50 11.92 5.78
C THR A 67 3.85 10.55 5.70
N ARG A 68 3.45 10.00 6.84
CA ARG A 68 2.70 8.74 6.92
C ARG A 68 1.38 8.82 6.15
N ALA A 69 0.56 9.83 6.42
CA ALA A 69 -0.73 10.01 5.73
C ALA A 69 -0.55 10.18 4.22
N PHE A 70 0.48 10.94 3.81
CA PHE A 70 0.81 11.08 2.39
C PHE A 70 1.15 9.74 1.72
N ILE A 71 1.94 8.89 2.39
CA ILE A 71 2.29 7.56 1.87
C ILE A 71 1.05 6.65 1.83
N GLU A 72 0.20 6.71 2.85
CA GLU A 72 -1.03 5.93 2.93
C GLU A 72 -2.02 6.26 1.82
N GLU A 73 -2.09 7.54 1.43
CA GLU A 73 -2.94 8.02 0.33
C GLU A 73 -2.35 7.69 -1.06
N THR A 74 -1.01 7.69 -1.18
CA THR A 74 -0.35 7.57 -2.49
C THR A 74 -0.25 6.12 -2.98
N TYR A 75 -0.06 5.15 -2.06
CA TYR A 75 0.29 3.76 -2.39
C TYR A 75 -0.71 2.75 -1.82
#